data_AF-A0A7K0SKI2-F1
#
_entry.id   AF-A0A7K0SKI2-F1
#
_cell.length_a   1.000
_cell.length_b   1.000
_cell.length_c   1.000
_cell.angle_alpha   90.00
_cell.angle_beta   90.00
_cell.angle_gamma   90.00
#
_symmetry.space_group_name_H-M   'P 1'
#
loop_
_entity.id
_entity.type
_entity.pdbx_description
1 polymer ?
#
loop_
_entity_poly.entity_id
_entity_poly.type
_entity_poly.pdbx_seq_one_letter_code
_entity_poly.pdbx_strand_id
1 'polypeptide(L)'
;MRELVIIGSGPAGYTAAIYAARAELKPLVIASSVEMGGDLMKTTDVDNYPGFPEGVMGPDLMMGMQAQAERFGAELVFDDATVVELDGPIKKITLGSGEVIESKAVILSMGSQYRHLGLDDEKRLSGFGVSWCATCDGAFFRNRI
;
A
#
# COMPACT_ATOMS: atom_id res chain seq x y z
N MET A 1 -10.37 12.09 -17.88
CA MET A 1 -10.04 12.92 -16.70
C MET A 1 -10.74 12.36 -15.48
N ARG A 2 -10.01 12.10 -14.40
CA ARG A 2 -10.51 11.52 -13.13
C ARG A 2 -10.80 12.62 -12.10
N GLU A 3 -11.78 12.42 -11.23
CA GLU A 3 -11.98 13.32 -10.08
C GLU A 3 -10.86 13.15 -9.05
N LEU A 4 -10.47 11.91 -8.78
CA LEU A 4 -9.44 11.56 -7.80
C LEU A 4 -8.62 10.36 -8.27
N VAL A 5 -7.29 10.49 -8.15
CA VAL A 5 -6.33 9.38 -8.29
C VAL A 5 -5.64 9.14 -6.95
N ILE A 6 -5.44 7.87 -6.60
CA ILE A 6 -4.73 7.44 -5.40
C ILE A 6 -3.51 6.66 -5.85
N ILE A 7 -2.30 7.07 -5.44
CA ILE A 7 -1.06 6.38 -5.78
C ILE A 7 -0.63 5.51 -4.60
N GLY A 8 -0.72 4.20 -4.75
CA GLY A 8 -0.40 3.19 -3.74
C GLY A 8 -1.63 2.42 -3.26
N SER A 9 -1.44 1.11 -3.06
CA SER A 9 -2.46 0.12 -2.68
C SER A 9 -2.24 -0.46 -1.27
N GLY A 10 -1.47 0.23 -0.43
CA GLY A 10 -1.37 -0.13 0.99
C GLY A 10 -2.66 0.17 1.76
N PRO A 11 -2.69 -0.06 3.08
CA PRO A 11 -3.88 0.18 3.91
C PRO A 11 -4.36 1.64 3.86
N ALA A 12 -3.42 2.59 3.72
CA ALA A 12 -3.74 4.01 3.52
C ALA A 12 -4.48 4.26 2.18
N GLY A 13 -3.98 3.67 1.09
CA GLY A 13 -4.55 3.82 -0.25
C GLY A 13 -5.95 3.20 -0.35
N TYR A 14 -6.12 1.98 0.14
CA TYR A 14 -7.45 1.35 0.14
C TYR A 14 -8.43 2.05 1.08
N THR A 15 -7.99 2.54 2.23
CA THR A 15 -8.85 3.33 3.10
C THR A 15 -9.32 4.61 2.41
N ALA A 16 -8.42 5.34 1.75
CA ALA A 16 -8.76 6.52 0.95
C ALA A 16 -9.75 6.16 -0.18
N ALA A 17 -9.53 5.04 -0.86
CA ALA A 17 -10.39 4.55 -1.93
C ALA A 17 -11.81 4.23 -1.44
N ILE A 18 -11.94 3.54 -0.29
CA ILE A 18 -13.24 3.24 0.32
C ILE A 18 -14.01 4.52 0.62
N TYR A 19 -13.36 5.51 1.24
CA TYR A 19 -14.02 6.77 1.59
C TYR A 19 -14.42 7.57 0.35
N ALA A 20 -13.53 7.69 -0.64
CA ALA A 20 -13.79 8.42 -1.86
C ALA A 20 -14.87 7.75 -2.73
N ALA A 21 -14.87 6.41 -2.82
CA ALA A 21 -15.88 5.66 -3.56
C ALA A 21 -17.27 5.82 -2.93
N ARG A 22 -17.34 5.81 -1.59
CA ARG A 22 -18.59 6.10 -0.85
C ARG A 22 -19.09 7.55 -1.01
N ALA A 23 -18.21 8.47 -1.37
CA ALA A 23 -18.56 9.84 -1.74
C ALA A 23 -18.85 10.00 -3.25
N GLU A 24 -19.02 8.88 -3.97
CA GLU A 24 -19.32 8.82 -5.41
C GLU A 24 -18.24 9.45 -6.32
N LEU A 25 -16.99 9.58 -5.83
CA LEU A 25 -15.89 10.17 -6.59
C LEU A 25 -15.23 9.22 -7.61
N LYS A 26 -15.64 7.94 -7.63
CA LYS A 26 -15.13 6.89 -8.53
C LYS A 26 -13.58 6.91 -8.60
N PRO A 27 -12.90 6.74 -7.45
CA PRO A 27 -11.45 6.89 -7.37
C PRO A 27 -10.74 5.81 -8.21
N LEU A 28 -9.64 6.21 -8.84
CA LEU A 28 -8.71 5.26 -9.46
C LEU A 28 -7.49 5.06 -8.54
N VAL A 29 -7.23 3.81 -8.16
CA VAL A 29 -6.07 3.41 -7.37
C VAL A 29 -5.00 2.84 -8.31
N ILE A 30 -3.83 3.46 -8.32
CA ILE A 30 -2.64 2.93 -8.99
C ILE A 30 -1.93 2.01 -7.99
N ALA A 31 -2.04 0.71 -8.22
CA ALA A 31 -1.76 -0.31 -7.21
C ALA A 31 -0.31 -0.81 -7.18
N SER A 32 0.56 -0.33 -8.06
CA SER A 32 1.84 -0.95 -8.42
C SER A 32 1.68 -2.25 -9.19
N SER A 33 2.61 -2.52 -10.10
CA SER A 33 2.69 -3.80 -10.82
C SER A 33 3.37 -4.91 -9.99
N VAL A 34 4.10 -4.53 -8.93
CA VAL A 34 4.94 -5.45 -8.13
C VAL A 34 4.56 -5.45 -6.65
N GLU A 35 4.28 -4.27 -6.06
CA GLU A 35 4.06 -4.13 -4.61
C GLU A 35 2.59 -3.87 -4.25
N MET A 36 1.65 -4.55 -4.93
CA MET A 36 0.23 -4.50 -4.60
C MET A 36 -0.01 -4.87 -3.14
N GLY A 37 -0.85 -4.11 -2.42
CA GLY A 37 -1.15 -4.36 -1.00
C GLY A 37 -0.10 -3.79 -0.02
N GLY A 38 1.03 -3.28 -0.52
CA GLY A 38 2.09 -2.69 0.29
C GLY A 38 2.75 -3.68 1.25
N ASP A 39 3.39 -3.17 2.30
CA ASP A 39 4.24 -3.99 3.19
C ASP A 39 3.48 -5.05 4.00
N LEU A 40 2.16 -4.90 4.17
CA LEU A 40 1.34 -5.92 4.83
C LEU A 40 1.25 -7.22 3.99
N MET A 41 1.59 -7.20 2.70
CA MET A 41 1.74 -8.44 1.93
C MET A 41 2.99 -9.25 2.31
N LYS A 42 3.96 -8.63 2.98
CA LYS A 42 5.23 -9.24 3.39
C LYS A 42 5.19 -9.76 4.84
N THR A 43 4.17 -9.38 5.62
CA THR A 43 4.00 -9.85 6.99
C THR A 43 3.14 -11.11 7.05
N THR A 44 3.37 -11.95 8.06
CA THR A 44 2.52 -13.11 8.34
C THR A 44 1.41 -12.68 9.30
N ASP A 45 1.70 -12.54 10.58
CA ASP A 45 0.70 -12.22 11.61
C ASP A 45 0.58 -10.72 11.89
N VAL A 46 -0.67 -10.25 12.01
CA VAL A 46 -1.03 -8.88 12.40
C VAL A 46 -1.97 -8.92 13.60
N ASP A 47 -1.42 -8.73 14.80
CA ASP A 47 -2.16 -8.84 16.07
C ASP A 47 -2.61 -7.48 16.64
N ASN A 48 -2.27 -6.39 15.94
CA ASN A 48 -2.50 -5.02 16.41
C ASN A 48 -3.43 -4.20 15.51
N TYR A 49 -4.10 -4.85 14.54
CA TYR A 49 -5.11 -4.19 13.72
C TYR A 49 -6.51 -4.35 14.35
N PRO A 50 -7.17 -3.26 14.76
CA PRO A 50 -8.44 -3.35 15.48
C PRO A 50 -9.53 -3.99 14.62
N GLY A 51 -10.33 -4.87 15.23
CA GLY A 51 -11.36 -5.67 14.56
C GLY A 51 -10.98 -7.14 14.37
N PHE A 52 -9.72 -7.50 14.63
CA PHE A 52 -9.23 -8.88 14.55
C PHE A 52 -8.64 -9.30 15.92
N PRO A 53 -9.48 -9.69 16.90
CA PRO A 53 -9.02 -10.02 18.26
C PRO A 53 -8.10 -11.24 18.32
N GLU A 54 -8.24 -12.17 17.37
CA GLU A 54 -7.39 -13.36 17.24
C GLU A 54 -6.23 -13.15 16.24
N GLY A 55 -5.99 -11.91 15.82
CA GLY A 55 -5.05 -11.58 14.74
C GLY A 55 -5.62 -11.86 13.35
N VAL A 56 -4.86 -11.44 12.32
CA VAL A 56 -5.17 -11.69 10.91
C VAL A 56 -3.88 -11.81 10.11
N MET A 57 -3.89 -12.61 9.04
CA MET A 57 -2.75 -12.63 8.13
C MET A 57 -2.67 -11.32 7.34
N GLY A 58 -1.47 -10.77 7.19
CA GLY A 58 -1.24 -9.55 6.42
C GLY A 58 -1.86 -9.56 5.01
N PRO A 59 -1.61 -10.61 4.20
CA PRO A 59 -2.27 -10.76 2.89
C PRO A 59 -3.79 -10.81 2.96
N ASP A 60 -4.37 -11.50 3.95
CA ASP A 60 -5.82 -11.60 4.11
C ASP A 60 -6.46 -10.25 4.44
N LEU A 61 -5.80 -9.47 5.32
CA LEU A 61 -6.21 -8.10 5.61
C LEU A 61 -6.21 -7.23 4.34
N MET A 62 -5.14 -7.28 3.55
CA MET A 62 -5.03 -6.47 2.34
C MET A 62 -6.01 -6.88 1.24
N MET A 63 -6.22 -8.18 1.02
CA MET A 63 -7.25 -8.68 0.10
C MET A 63 -8.65 -8.25 0.55
N GLY A 64 -8.93 -8.27 1.86
CA GLY A 64 -10.18 -7.77 2.42
C GLY A 64 -10.38 -6.28 2.17
N MET A 65 -9.35 -5.46 2.36
CA MET A 65 -9.39 -4.02 2.10
C MET A 65 -9.58 -3.71 0.61
N GLN A 66 -8.89 -4.43 -0.29
CA GLN A 66 -9.08 -4.30 -1.73
C GLN A 66 -10.52 -4.62 -2.13
N ALA A 67 -11.04 -5.79 -1.72
CA ALA A 67 -12.39 -6.21 -2.05
C ALA A 67 -13.44 -5.21 -1.53
N GLN A 68 -13.19 -4.60 -0.36
CA GLN A 68 -14.06 -3.56 0.17
C GLN A 68 -14.01 -2.27 -0.68
N ALA A 69 -12.82 -1.84 -1.13
CA ALA A 69 -12.68 -0.70 -2.02
C ALA A 69 -13.41 -0.92 -3.36
N GLU A 70 -13.18 -2.05 -4.01
CA GLU A 70 -13.82 -2.43 -5.29
C GLU A 70 -15.34 -2.54 -5.13
N ARG A 71 -15.83 -3.11 -4.03
CA ARG A 71 -17.27 -3.21 -3.73
C ARG A 71 -17.96 -1.84 -3.70
N PHE A 72 -17.29 -0.79 -3.24
CA PHE A 72 -17.84 0.56 -3.23
C PHE A 72 -17.65 1.31 -4.55
N GLY A 73 -16.97 0.71 -5.54
CA GLY A 73 -16.77 1.28 -6.87
C GLY A 73 -15.43 1.97 -7.08
N ALA A 74 -14.42 1.67 -6.26
CA ALA A 74 -13.05 2.04 -6.60
C ALA A 74 -12.56 1.21 -7.79
N GLU A 75 -11.86 1.85 -8.73
CA GLU A 75 -11.18 1.18 -9.83
C GLU A 75 -9.71 0.99 -9.47
N LEU A 76 -9.12 -0.14 -9.88
CA LEU A 76 -7.71 -0.43 -9.69
C LEU A 76 -7.02 -0.53 -11.04
N VAL A 77 -5.81 0.01 -11.13
CA VAL A 77 -4.86 -0.24 -12.22
C VAL A 77 -3.57 -0.79 -11.66
N PHE A 78 -3.13 -1.92 -12.23
CA PHE A 78 -1.88 -2.59 -11.86
C PHE A 78 -0.75 -2.10 -12.75
N ASP A 79 -0.23 -0.92 -12.40
CA ASP A 79 0.88 -0.25 -13.04
C ASP A 79 1.59 0.63 -12.01
N ASP A 80 2.75 1.17 -12.36
CA ASP A 80 3.55 2.04 -11.51
C ASP A 80 3.47 3.49 -11.97
N ALA A 81 3.25 4.42 -11.04
CA ALA A 81 3.36 5.84 -11.34
C ALA A 81 4.84 6.23 -11.42
N THR A 82 5.32 6.59 -12.62
CA THR A 82 6.74 6.89 -12.88
C THR A 82 7.04 8.38 -12.83
N VAL A 83 6.08 9.22 -13.22
CA VAL A 83 6.19 10.69 -13.16
C VAL A 83 4.87 11.25 -12.63
N VAL A 84 4.97 12.22 -11.70
CA VAL A 84 3.80 12.89 -11.12
C VAL A 84 4.01 14.40 -11.19
N GLU A 85 3.20 15.07 -12.01
CA GLU A 85 3.17 16.52 -12.15
C GLU A 85 1.96 17.07 -11.38
N LEU A 86 2.23 17.77 -10.26
CA LEU A 86 1.20 18.18 -9.31
C LEU A 86 0.87 19.68 -9.34
N ASP A 87 1.55 20.45 -10.18
CA ASP A 87 1.34 21.89 -10.28
C ASP A 87 0.04 22.24 -11.03
N GLY A 88 -0.54 23.39 -10.67
CA GLY A 88 -1.76 23.88 -11.32
C GLY A 88 -3.04 23.12 -10.94
N PRO A 89 -4.17 23.38 -11.64
CA PRO A 89 -5.47 22.81 -11.28
C PRO A 89 -5.67 21.35 -11.72
N ILE A 90 -4.89 20.86 -12.68
CA ILE A 90 -4.97 19.50 -13.21
C ILE A 90 -3.63 18.81 -12.98
N LYS A 91 -3.69 17.62 -12.37
CA LYS A 91 -2.55 16.76 -12.05
C LYS A 91 -2.36 15.77 -13.18
N LYS A 92 -1.11 15.44 -13.50
CA LYS A 92 -0.77 14.41 -14.49
C LYS A 92 0.06 13.32 -13.84
N ILE A 93 -0.29 12.07 -14.13
CA ILE A 93 0.40 10.89 -13.65
C ILE A 93 0.76 10.06 -14.87
N THR A 94 2.06 9.92 -15.14
CA THR A 94 2.55 9.00 -16.18
C THR A 94 2.76 7.63 -15.56
N LEU A 95 2.15 6.61 -16.15
CA LEU A 95 2.29 5.22 -15.76
C LEU A 95 3.53 4.57 -16.41
N GLY A 96 3.96 3.43 -15.88
CA GLY A 96 5.05 2.62 -16.43
C GLY A 96 4.76 2.13 -17.85
N SER A 97 3.49 1.88 -18.17
CA SER A 97 3.03 1.59 -19.54
C SER A 97 3.17 2.76 -20.53
N GLY A 98 3.42 3.98 -20.04
CA GLY A 98 3.43 5.21 -20.84
C GLY A 98 2.07 5.90 -20.96
N GLU A 99 1.00 5.32 -20.41
CA GLU A 99 -0.30 6.00 -20.29
C GLU A 99 -0.19 7.23 -19.38
N VAL A 100 -0.89 8.32 -19.73
CA VAL A 100 -0.96 9.53 -18.91
C VAL A 100 -2.38 9.70 -18.38
N ILE A 101 -2.52 9.68 -17.06
CA ILE A 101 -3.78 9.92 -16.36
C ILE A 101 -3.82 11.37 -15.90
N GLU A 102 -4.91 12.06 -16.24
CA GLU A 102 -5.20 13.40 -15.73
C GLU A 102 -6.24 13.34 -14.60
N SER A 103 -6.01 14.10 -13.52
CA SER A 103 -6.92 14.17 -12.38
C SER A 103 -7.03 15.56 -11.76
N LYS A 104 -8.16 15.87 -11.12
CA LYS A 104 -8.32 17.11 -10.34
C LYS A 104 -7.58 17.05 -9.00
N ALA A 105 -7.51 15.88 -8.38
CA ALA A 105 -6.86 15.68 -7.09
C ALA A 105 -6.07 14.36 -7.06
N VAL A 106 -5.01 14.32 -6.27
CA VAL A 106 -4.18 13.12 -6.07
C VAL A 106 -3.93 12.90 -4.59
N ILE A 107 -4.12 11.67 -4.12
CA ILE A 107 -3.67 11.22 -2.80
C ILE A 107 -2.41 10.37 -2.99
N LEU A 108 -1.33 10.76 -2.29
CA LEU A 108 -0.07 10.03 -2.30
C LEU A 108 -0.01 9.10 -1.08
N SER A 109 0.00 7.79 -1.34
CA SER A 109 0.00 6.73 -0.32
C SER A 109 0.96 5.60 -0.69
N MET A 110 2.12 5.96 -1.26
CA MET A 110 3.12 5.04 -1.81
C MET A 110 3.89 4.24 -0.73
N GLY A 111 3.65 4.52 0.55
CA GLY A 111 4.34 3.89 1.67
C GLY A 111 5.78 4.38 1.83
N SER A 112 6.59 3.53 2.45
CA SER A 112 8.02 3.75 2.69
C SER A 112 8.72 2.41 2.60
N GLN A 113 9.95 2.39 2.09
CA GLN A 113 10.79 1.19 2.16
C GLN A 113 11.90 1.38 3.19
N TYR A 114 12.30 0.28 3.83
CA TYR A 114 13.41 0.30 4.78
C TYR A 114 14.75 0.47 4.05
N ARG A 115 15.64 1.23 4.67
CA ARG A 115 17.02 1.38 4.16
C ARG A 115 17.83 0.17 4.60
N HIS A 116 18.44 -0.49 3.63
CA HIS A 116 19.40 -1.55 3.88
C HIS A 116 20.73 -0.98 4.38
N LEU A 117 21.37 -1.68 5.30
CA LEU A 117 22.74 -1.40 5.73
C LEU A 117 23.77 -1.75 4.66
N GLY A 118 23.42 -2.66 3.75
CA GLY A 118 24.29 -3.08 2.65
C GLY A 118 25.33 -4.12 3.08
N LEU A 119 24.98 -4.95 4.07
CA LEU A 119 25.86 -6.02 4.57
C LEU A 119 25.56 -7.34 3.84
N ASP A 120 26.58 -8.15 3.59
CA ASP A 120 26.47 -9.41 2.84
C ASP A 120 25.41 -10.36 3.40
N ASP A 121 25.34 -10.45 4.73
CA ASP A 121 24.43 -11.35 5.44
C ASP A 121 23.05 -10.74 5.75
N GLU A 122 22.82 -9.46 5.47
CA GLU A 122 21.56 -8.76 5.80
C GLU A 122 20.35 -9.42 5.13
N LYS A 123 20.48 -9.79 3.84
CA LYS A 123 19.41 -10.50 3.12
C LYS A 123 19.24 -11.94 3.62
N ARG A 124 20.36 -12.62 3.90
CA ARG A 124 20.36 -14.03 4.34
C ARG A 124 19.67 -14.20 5.70
N LEU A 125 19.78 -13.20 6.58
CA LEU A 125 19.25 -13.24 7.94
C LEU A 125 17.89 -12.54 8.10
N SER A 126 17.30 -12.02 7.03
CA SER A 126 15.96 -11.40 7.01
C SER A 126 14.91 -12.39 7.56
N GLY A 127 14.18 -11.99 8.61
CA GLY A 127 13.18 -12.84 9.28
C GLY A 127 13.78 -13.92 10.21
N PHE A 128 15.10 -14.07 10.25
CA PHE A 128 15.83 -15.04 11.09
C PHE A 128 16.78 -14.37 12.10
N GLY A 129 16.48 -13.12 12.48
CA GLY A 129 17.25 -12.32 13.43
C GLY A 129 17.52 -10.90 12.95
N VAL A 130 17.41 -10.63 11.64
CA VAL A 130 17.35 -9.28 11.08
C VAL A 130 15.89 -8.93 10.81
N SER A 131 15.43 -7.81 11.38
CA SER A 131 14.08 -7.26 11.24
C SER A 131 14.15 -5.74 11.06
N TRP A 132 13.15 -5.19 10.37
CA TRP A 132 12.97 -3.74 10.16
C TRP A 132 11.72 -3.19 10.85
N CYS A 133 10.98 -4.01 11.59
CA CYS A 133 9.78 -3.59 12.33
C CYS A 133 9.74 -4.23 13.73
N ALA A 134 10.24 -3.50 14.74
CA ALA A 134 10.25 -3.98 16.13
C ALA A 134 8.84 -4.25 16.69
N THR A 135 7.84 -3.46 16.28
CA THR A 135 6.44 -3.67 16.70
C THR A 135 5.80 -4.90 16.06
N CYS A 136 6.30 -5.35 14.91
CA CYS A 136 5.83 -6.54 14.21
C CYS A 136 6.48 -7.78 14.81
N ASP A 137 7.82 -7.79 14.89
CA ASP A 137 8.57 -9.02 15.17
C ASP A 137 9.00 -9.16 16.63
N GLY A 138 8.91 -8.09 17.43
CA GLY A 138 9.44 -8.06 18.79
C GLY A 138 8.83 -9.11 19.73
N ALA A 139 7.58 -9.52 19.49
CA ALA A 139 6.92 -10.56 20.27
C ALA A 139 7.61 -11.94 20.10
N PHE A 140 8.19 -12.25 18.93
CA PHE A 140 8.85 -13.53 18.65
C PHE A 140 10.18 -13.70 19.40
N PHE A 141 10.79 -12.60 19.85
CA PHE A 141 12.10 -12.58 20.52
C PHE A 141 11.99 -12.41 22.04
N ARG A 142 10.82 -12.65 22.62
CA ARG A 142 10.62 -12.56 24.08
C ARG A 142 11.59 -13.49 24.81
N ASN A 143 12.28 -12.97 25.83
CA ASN A 143 13.31 -13.68 26.62
C ASN A 143 14.56 -14.12 25.82
N ARG A 144 14.81 -13.53 24.64
CA ARG A 144 16.10 -13.62 23.96
C ARG A 144 16.94 -12.41 24.39
N ILE A 145 18.15 -12.68 24.89
CA ILE A 145 19.20 -11.69 25.15
C ILE A 145 20.21 -11.82 24.04
#